data_AF-F0ZXE9-F1
#
_entry.id   AF-F0ZXE9-F1
#
_cell.length_a   1.000
_cell.length_b   1.000
_cell.length_c   1.000
_cell.angle_alpha   90.00
_cell.angle_beta   90.00
_cell.angle_gamma   90.00
#
_symmetry.space_group_name_H-M   'P 1'
#
loop_
_entity.id
_entity.type
_entity.pdbx_description
1 polymer ?
#
loop_
_entity_poly.entity_id
_entity_poly.type
_entity_poly.pdbx_seq_one_letter_code
_entity_poly.pdbx_strand_id
1 'polypeptide(L)'
;MSTGNENYNLRYPKGFKAYPHNQYKLEGYGTPRGYVTLAGVALTLTVSALYFSYAQTQRREYPTHTPEWKAATAAYGKSINQDPIHK
;
A
#
# COMPACT_ATOMS: atom_id res chain seq x y z
N MET A 1 -39.77 24.74 31.97
CA MET A 1 -38.34 24.75 31.59
C MET A 1 -38.03 23.50 30.80
N SER A 2 -37.59 23.68 29.55
CA SER A 2 -36.87 22.71 28.72
C SER A 2 -36.37 23.54 27.53
N THR A 3 -35.30 24.33 27.74
CA THR A 3 -33.94 24.04 27.26
C THR A 3 -33.95 23.56 25.81
N GLY A 4 -33.61 24.50 24.93
CA GLY A 4 -33.54 24.31 23.49
C GLY A 4 -32.68 23.13 23.08
N ASN A 5 -33.09 22.52 21.98
CA ASN A 5 -32.21 21.71 21.16
C ASN A 5 -32.17 22.35 19.78
N GLU A 6 -31.22 23.26 19.58
CA GLU A 6 -30.97 23.94 18.30
C GLU A 6 -30.49 22.96 17.20
N ASN A 7 -30.16 21.72 17.55
CA ASN A 7 -29.68 20.71 16.60
C ASN A 7 -30.79 19.98 15.81
N TYR A 8 -32.07 20.25 16.05
CA TYR A 8 -33.19 19.57 15.35
C TYR A 8 -33.74 20.31 14.13
N ASN A 9 -33.02 21.29 13.59
CA ASN A 9 -33.44 21.98 12.37
C ASN A 9 -32.43 21.92 11.22
N LEU A 10 -31.64 20.83 11.14
CA LEU A 10 -31.07 20.41 9.86
C LEU A 10 -32.18 19.79 9.01
N ARG A 11 -33.07 20.65 8.48
CA ARG A 11 -33.96 20.27 7.39
C ARG A 11 -33.10 20.02 6.17
N TYR A 12 -32.68 18.77 6.00
CA TYR A 12 -32.11 18.35 4.73
C TYR A 12 -33.11 18.66 3.62
N PRO A 13 -32.69 19.29 2.50
CA PRO A 13 -33.60 19.60 1.41
C PRO A 13 -34.29 18.32 0.92
N LYS A 14 -35.58 18.39 0.56
CA LYS A 14 -36.30 17.25 -0.04
C LYS A 14 -35.51 16.76 -1.26
N GLY A 15 -34.89 15.59 -1.15
CA GLY A 15 -33.96 15.05 -2.15
C GLY A 15 -32.54 14.77 -1.63
N PHE A 16 -32.20 15.21 -0.42
CA PHE A 16 -30.96 14.84 0.24
C PHE A 16 -31.03 13.38 0.70
N LYS A 17 -30.62 12.48 -0.19
CA LYS A 17 -30.19 11.15 0.20
C LYS A 17 -28.87 11.39 0.92
N ALA A 18 -28.82 11.12 2.23
CA ALA A 18 -27.58 11.11 2.99
C ALA A 18 -26.48 10.50 2.11
N TYR A 19 -25.31 11.16 2.05
CA TYR A 19 -24.14 10.61 1.36
C TYR A 19 -24.14 9.12 1.64
N PRO A 20 -24.29 8.25 0.62
CA PRO A 20 -24.17 6.85 0.86
C PRO A 20 -22.79 6.77 1.46
N HIS A 21 -22.71 6.41 2.75
CA HIS A 21 -21.46 5.98 3.30
C HIS A 21 -20.90 5.08 2.21
N ASN A 22 -19.70 5.42 1.72
CA ASN A 22 -18.87 4.50 0.96
C ASN A 22 -18.63 3.30 1.89
N GLN A 23 -19.68 2.51 2.11
CA GLN A 23 -19.60 1.09 2.25
C GLN A 23 -19.02 0.76 0.89
N TYR A 24 -17.69 0.67 0.82
CA TYR A 24 -17.04 -0.05 -0.24
C TYR A 24 -17.85 -1.32 -0.39
N LYS A 25 -18.68 -1.33 -1.42
CA LYS A 25 -19.51 -2.46 -1.73
C LYS A 25 -18.46 -3.50 -2.07
N LEU A 26 -18.22 -4.40 -1.13
CA LEU A 26 -17.49 -5.63 -1.33
C LEU A 26 -18.34 -6.49 -2.28
N GLU A 27 -18.59 -5.98 -3.49
CA GLU A 27 -19.27 -6.65 -4.58
C GLU A 27 -18.37 -7.81 -4.97
N GLY A 28 -18.56 -8.94 -4.29
CA GLY A 28 -17.86 -10.18 -4.60
C GLY A 28 -17.39 -11.00 -3.40
N TYR A 29 -17.14 -10.40 -2.23
CA TYR A 29 -16.53 -11.15 -1.12
C TYR A 29 -17.49 -12.21 -0.59
N GLY A 30 -17.15 -13.49 -0.76
CA GLY A 30 -17.99 -14.64 -0.42
C GLY A 30 -18.91 -15.15 -1.54
N THR A 31 -18.91 -14.54 -2.73
CA THR A 31 -19.65 -15.04 -3.90
C THR A 31 -18.74 -15.81 -4.86
N PRO A 32 -19.24 -16.83 -5.59
CA PRO A 32 -18.43 -17.61 -6.53
C PRO A 32 -17.68 -16.75 -7.56
N ARG A 33 -18.32 -15.68 -8.04
CA ARG A 33 -17.71 -14.72 -8.98
C ARG A 33 -16.54 -13.94 -8.36
N GLY A 34 -16.62 -13.61 -7.06
CA GLY A 34 -15.53 -12.96 -6.33
C GLY A 34 -14.32 -13.86 -6.12
N TYR A 35 -14.51 -15.18 -5.94
CA TYR A 35 -13.39 -16.12 -5.87
C TYR A 35 -12.67 -16.26 -7.22
N VAL A 36 -13.40 -16.22 -8.34
CA VAL A 36 -12.80 -16.25 -9.69
C VAL A 36 -11.95 -15.00 -9.93
N THR A 37 -12.44 -13.81 -9.56
CA THR A 37 -11.65 -12.58 -9.68
C THR A 37 -10.45 -12.57 -8.76
N LEU A 38 -10.58 -13.01 -7.49
CA LEU A 38 -9.45 -13.15 -6.57
C LEU A 38 -8.39 -14.14 -7.08
N ALA A 39 -8.82 -15.28 -7.61
CA ALA A 39 -7.91 -16.26 -8.21
C ALA A 39 -7.19 -15.68 -9.43
N GLY A 40 -7.90 -14.92 -10.27
CA GLY A 40 -7.31 -14.21 -11.41
C GLY A 40 -6.25 -13.20 -10.97
N VAL A 41 -6.51 -12.41 -9.94
CA VAL A 41 -5.54 -11.44 -9.39
C VAL A 41 -4.33 -12.16 -8.79
N ALA A 42 -4.54 -13.23 -8.03
CA ALA A 42 -3.43 -14.01 -7.47
C ALA A 42 -2.54 -14.60 -8.58
N LEU A 43 -3.16 -15.09 -9.66
CA LEU A 43 -2.44 -15.66 -10.80
C LEU A 43 -1.62 -14.60 -11.54
N THR A 44 -2.19 -13.42 -11.80
CA THR A 44 -1.44 -12.34 -12.48
C THR A 44 -0.25 -11.87 -11.64
N LEU A 45 -0.42 -11.69 -10.33
CA LEU A 45 0.67 -11.33 -9.42
C LEU A 45 1.79 -12.39 -9.40
N THR A 46 1.40 -13.67 -9.38
CA THR A 46 2.37 -14.77 -9.38
C THR A 46 3.17 -14.81 -10.68
N VAL A 47 2.51 -14.66 -11.83
CA VAL A 47 3.17 -14.61 -13.15
C VAL A 47 4.10 -13.39 -13.24
N SER A 48 3.66 -12.21 -12.79
CA SER A 48 4.50 -11.02 -12.75
C SER A 48 5.73 -11.22 -11.88
N ALA A 49 5.58 -11.78 -10.67
CA ALA A 49 6.70 -12.04 -9.77
C ALA A 49 7.73 -13.00 -10.38
N LEU A 50 7.28 -14.06 -11.06
CA LEU A 50 8.16 -15.00 -11.76
C LEU A 50 8.90 -14.32 -12.91
N TYR A 51 8.21 -13.51 -13.70
CA TYR A 51 8.81 -12.75 -14.81
C TYR A 51 9.92 -11.80 -14.31
N PHE A 52 9.64 -11.01 -13.27
CA PHE A 52 10.64 -10.10 -12.70
C PHE A 52 11.80 -10.84 -12.04
N SER A 53 11.54 -11.95 -11.35
CA SER A 53 12.59 -12.80 -10.76
C SER A 53 13.53 -13.35 -11.83
N TYR A 54 12.99 -13.85 -12.94
CA TYR A 54 13.78 -14.31 -14.08
C TYR A 54 14.60 -13.18 -14.72
N ALA A 55 14.00 -11.99 -14.88
CA ALA A 55 14.72 -10.84 -15.42
C ALA A 55 15.85 -10.36 -14.50
N GLN A 56 15.68 -10.47 -13.17
CA GLN A 56 16.72 -10.12 -12.20
C GLN A 56 17.85 -11.15 -12.14
N THR A 57 17.57 -12.45 -12.23
CA THR A 57 18.60 -13.49 -12.13
C THR A 57 19.61 -13.44 -13.28
N GLN A 58 19.22 -12.89 -14.44
CA GLN A 58 20.12 -12.69 -15.58
C GLN A 58 20.94 -11.40 -15.50
N ARG A 59 20.63 -10.50 -14.57
CA ARG A 59 21.42 -9.27 -14.40
C ARG A 59 22.67 -9.59 -13.60
N ARG A 60 23.83 -9.20 -14.15
CA ARG A 60 25.07 -9.18 -13.38
C ARG A 60 24.91 -8.22 -12.20
N GLU A 61 25.23 -8.69 -11.01
CA GLU A 61 25.25 -7.86 -9.82
C GLU A 61 26.39 -6.82 -9.93
N TYR A 62 26.11 -5.58 -9.55
CA TYR A 62 27.11 -4.52 -9.60
C TYR A 62 28.22 -4.80 -8.57
N PRO A 63 29.49 -4.46 -8.86
CA PRO A 63 30.62 -4.69 -7.94
C PRO A 63 30.41 -4.06 -6.56
N THR A 64 29.63 -2.98 -6.49
CA THR A 64 29.32 -2.23 -5.28
C THR A 64 28.33 -2.92 -4.35
N HIS A 65 27.67 -4.00 -4.81
CA HIS A 65 26.71 -4.75 -3.99
C HIS A 65 27.37 -5.84 -3.14
N THR A 66 28.68 -6.06 -3.31
CA THR A 66 29.44 -7.03 -2.52
C THR A 66 29.44 -6.67 -1.03
N PRO A 67 29.50 -7.68 -0.13
CA PRO A 67 29.57 -7.43 1.32
C PRO A 67 30.77 -6.57 1.71
N GLU A 68 31.92 -6.78 1.06
CA GLU A 68 33.16 -6.03 1.27
C GLU A 68 32.99 -4.55 0.92
N TRP A 69 32.41 -4.25 -0.24
CA TRP A 69 32.16 -2.87 -0.66
C TRP A 69 31.17 -2.16 0.25
N LYS A 70 30.10 -2.86 0.67
CA LYS A 70 29.11 -2.33 1.62
C LYS A 70 29.74 -2.01 2.97
N ALA A 71 30.60 -2.90 3.49
CA ALA A 71 31.30 -2.68 4.76
C ALA A 71 32.27 -1.50 4.67
N ALA A 72 33.05 -1.41 3.60
CA ALA A 72 33.97 -0.29 3.36
C ALA A 72 33.22 1.05 3.22
N THR A 73 32.11 1.06 2.48
CA THR A 73 31.26 2.24 2.30
C THR A 73 30.64 2.69 3.61
N ALA A 74 30.15 1.74 4.43
CA ALA A 74 29.60 2.04 5.75
C ALA A 74 30.67 2.59 6.72
N ALA A 75 31.90 2.04 6.69
CA ALA A 75 33.01 2.53 7.49
C ALA A 75 33.41 3.96 7.08
N TYR A 76 33.46 4.24 5.77
CA TYR A 76 33.69 5.59 5.26
C TYR A 76 32.56 6.55 5.63
N GLY A 77 31.29 6.14 5.49
CA GLY A 77 30.14 6.96 5.88
C GLY A 77 30.18 7.35 7.36
N LYS A 78 30.64 6.44 8.23
CA LYS A 78 30.88 6.74 9.65
C LYS A 78 32.02 7.73 9.86
N SER A 79 33.13 7.63 9.11
CA SER A 79 34.28 8.53 9.28
C SER A 79 33.97 9.98 8.86
N ILE A 80 33.07 10.16 7.88
CA ILE A 80 32.63 11.48 7.43
C ILE A 80 31.35 11.98 8.14
N ASN A 81 30.83 11.22 9.12
CA ASN A 81 29.58 11.53 9.83
C ASN A 81 28.41 11.78 8.85
N GLN A 82 28.26 10.90 7.86
CA GLN A 82 27.33 11.05 6.73
C GLN A 82 25.86 11.12 7.16
N ASP A 83 25.49 10.39 8.21
CA ASP A 83 24.17 10.47 8.85
C ASP A 83 24.35 10.79 10.34
N PRO A 84 24.43 12.08 10.70
CA PRO A 84 24.71 12.50 12.07
C PRO A 84 23.49 12.35 12.99
N ILE A 85 22.29 12.13 12.43
CA ILE A 85 21.02 12.13 13.16
C ILE A 85 20.68 10.72 13.63
N HIS A 86 21.03 9.69 12.85
CA HIS A 86 20.76 8.29 13.17
C HIS A 86 22.06 7.59 13.61
N LYS A 87 22.52 7.89 14.84
CA LYS A 87 23.68 7.25 15.46
C LYS A 87 23.30 5.99 16.25
#